data_AF-T1JLF6-F1
#
_entry.id   AF-T1JLF6-F1
#
_cell.length_a   1.000
_cell.length_b   1.000
_cell.length_c   1.000
_cell.angle_alpha   90.00
_cell.angle_beta   90.00
_cell.angle_gamma   90.00
#
_symmetry.space_group_name_H-M   'P 1'
#
loop_
_entity.id
_entity.type
_entity.pdbx_description
1 polymer ?
#
loop_
_entity_poly.entity_id
_entity_poly.type
_entity_poly.pdbx_seq_one_letter_code
_entity_poly.pdbx_strand_id
1 'polypeptide(L)'
;MATGGTTPKKIRKVEGSSSVGEGDESRDYDAETQKALEEIDACQNEIDALNEKASEEILKVEQKYNKLRKPYFEKRNEIIKKIPNFWFVNHPQISAILEEEEEECLHYLNKLEVEEFEDIKSGYRIKFYFDVNPYFDNDVLTKEFHLGSSGDPASQSTPIKWKEGMDLTKRHQEKQQQLKNNRKRVHVQRTFFSWFTDHGDPSADDIAE
;
A
#
# COMPACT_ATOMS: atom_id res chain seq x y z
N MET A 1 21.95 6.13 -23.77
CA MET A 1 21.02 7.05 -24.45
C MET A 1 19.79 7.16 -23.56
N ALA A 2 19.49 8.36 -23.09
CA ALA A 2 18.39 8.64 -22.17
C ALA A 2 17.14 9.02 -22.97
N THR A 3 16.02 8.34 -22.73
CA THR A 3 14.70 8.78 -23.19
C THR A 3 13.86 9.02 -21.94
N GLY A 4 13.71 10.30 -21.58
CA GLY A 4 12.89 10.74 -20.46
C GLY A 4 11.41 10.58 -20.80
N GLY A 5 10.68 9.87 -19.93
CA GLY A 5 9.22 9.82 -19.97
C GLY A 5 8.64 11.05 -19.29
N THR A 6 7.91 11.88 -20.04
CA THR A 6 7.10 12.96 -19.50
C THR A 6 5.84 12.39 -18.83
N THR A 7 5.70 12.60 -17.53
CA THR A 7 4.46 12.37 -16.78
C THR A 7 3.35 13.32 -17.26
N PRO A 8 2.09 12.88 -17.37
CA PRO A 8 0.98 13.76 -17.74
C PRO A 8 0.69 14.78 -16.64
N LYS A 9 0.56 16.06 -17.03
CA LYS A 9 0.21 17.16 -16.13
C LYS A 9 -1.22 16.98 -15.60
N LYS A 10 -1.37 16.97 -14.27
CA LYS A 10 -2.66 17.16 -13.56
C LYS A 10 -3.38 18.39 -14.09
N ILE A 11 -4.56 18.20 -14.67
CA ILE A 11 -5.50 19.29 -14.98
C ILE A 11 -6.10 19.75 -13.65
N ARG A 12 -5.97 21.05 -13.37
CA ARG A 12 -6.52 21.71 -12.18
C ARG A 12 -8.05 21.65 -12.21
N LYS A 13 -8.65 21.09 -11.18
CA LYS A 13 -10.07 21.21 -10.86
C LYS A 13 -10.37 22.71 -10.67
N VAL A 14 -11.21 23.27 -11.53
CA VAL A 14 -11.73 24.64 -11.36
C VAL A 14 -12.83 24.55 -10.32
N GLU A 15 -12.51 24.87 -9.07
CA GLU A 15 -13.50 25.09 -8.02
C GLU A 15 -14.19 26.43 -8.28
N GLY A 16 -15.45 26.36 -8.70
CA GLY A 16 -16.34 27.51 -8.76
C GLY A 16 -16.68 27.99 -7.35
N SER A 17 -16.11 29.13 -6.98
CA SER A 17 -16.43 29.89 -5.77
C SER A 17 -17.92 30.13 -5.64
N SER A 18 -18.53 29.60 -4.57
CA SER A 18 -19.90 29.88 -4.18
C SER A 18 -19.98 31.26 -3.53
N SER A 19 -20.73 32.19 -4.15
CA SER A 19 -21.32 33.34 -3.46
C SER A 19 -22.80 33.38 -3.86
N VAL A 20 -23.64 33.12 -2.88
CA VAL A 20 -25.09 33.00 -2.96
C VAL A 20 -25.70 34.30 -3.49
N GLY A 21 -26.34 34.21 -4.65
CA GLY A 21 -27.31 35.17 -5.15
C GLY A 21 -28.52 34.38 -5.63
N GLU A 22 -29.67 34.59 -5.00
CA GLU A 22 -30.95 34.03 -5.42
C GLU A 22 -31.26 34.49 -6.85
N GLY A 23 -31.36 33.52 -7.76
CA GLY A 23 -31.66 33.74 -9.16
C GLY A 23 -31.79 32.39 -9.84
N ASP A 24 -33.04 31.97 -9.98
CA ASP A 24 -33.46 30.88 -10.86
C ASP A 24 -32.84 31.03 -12.26
N GLU A 25 -31.77 30.28 -12.55
CA GLU A 25 -31.28 30.05 -13.91
C GLU A 25 -31.18 28.54 -14.11
N SER A 26 -32.32 27.87 -14.31
CA SER A 26 -32.30 26.68 -15.16
C SER A 26 -31.80 27.14 -16.54
N ARG A 27 -30.52 26.99 -16.80
CA ARG A 27 -29.97 27.19 -18.14
C ARG A 27 -30.48 26.03 -18.99
N ASP A 28 -31.69 26.20 -19.52
CA ASP A 28 -32.16 25.44 -20.66
C ASP A 28 -31.19 25.77 -21.79
N TYR A 29 -30.22 24.89 -21.98
CA TYR A 29 -29.36 24.92 -23.15
C TYR A 29 -30.24 24.93 -24.41
N ASP A 30 -29.82 25.64 -25.47
CA ASP A 30 -30.55 25.55 -26.73
C ASP A 30 -30.60 24.09 -27.23
N ALA A 31 -31.60 23.77 -28.06
CA ALA A 31 -31.85 22.40 -28.49
C ALA A 31 -30.65 21.75 -29.20
N GLU A 32 -29.80 22.55 -29.83
CA GLU A 32 -28.59 22.07 -30.51
C GLU A 32 -27.51 21.69 -29.47
N THR A 33 -27.31 22.52 -28.45
CA THR A 33 -26.41 22.26 -27.33
C THR A 33 -26.87 21.07 -26.50
N GLN A 34 -28.17 20.94 -26.22
CA GLN A 34 -28.72 19.79 -25.49
C GLN A 34 -28.49 18.48 -26.25
N LYS A 35 -28.72 18.49 -27.57
CA LYS A 35 -28.44 17.34 -28.44
C LYS A 35 -26.96 16.98 -28.45
N ALA A 36 -26.07 17.97 -28.51
CA ALA A 36 -24.63 17.74 -28.47
C ALA A 36 -24.19 17.13 -27.12
N LEU A 37 -24.77 17.55 -26.00
CA LEU A 37 -24.51 16.96 -24.68
C LEU A 37 -24.96 15.49 -24.61
N GLU A 38 -26.12 15.15 -25.17
CA GLU A 38 -26.60 13.76 -25.26
C GLU A 38 -25.67 12.90 -26.14
N GLU A 39 -25.20 13.43 -27.26
CA GLU A 39 -24.23 12.74 -28.13
C GLU A 39 -22.88 12.53 -27.43
N ILE A 40 -22.42 13.49 -26.62
CA ILE A 40 -21.22 13.35 -25.79
C ILE A 40 -21.39 12.29 -24.71
N ASP A 41 -22.53 12.27 -24.01
CA ASP A 41 -22.81 11.26 -22.98
C ASP A 41 -22.84 9.84 -23.57
N ALA A 42 -23.49 9.68 -24.74
CA ALA A 42 -23.47 8.41 -25.47
C ALA A 42 -22.04 7.96 -25.82
N CYS A 43 -21.19 8.87 -26.30
CA CYS A 43 -19.78 8.57 -26.56
C CYS A 43 -19.00 8.21 -25.29
N GLN A 44 -19.25 8.90 -24.17
CA GLN A 44 -18.60 8.59 -22.89
C GLN A 44 -18.98 7.20 -22.39
N ASN A 45 -20.25 6.81 -22.53
CA ASN A 45 -20.72 5.46 -22.20
C ASN A 45 -20.03 4.39 -23.05
N GLU A 46 -19.78 4.64 -24.33
CA GLU A 46 -19.01 3.73 -25.19
C GLU A 46 -17.53 3.61 -24.78
N ILE A 47 -16.90 4.73 -24.40
CA ILE A 47 -15.52 4.76 -23.88
C ILE A 47 -15.44 3.95 -22.57
N ASP A 48 -16.39 4.14 -21.66
CA ASP A 48 -16.41 3.43 -20.38
C ASP A 48 -16.60 1.92 -20.58
N ALA A 49 -17.46 1.52 -21.52
CA ALA A 49 -17.62 0.12 -21.91
C ALA A 49 -16.33 -0.50 -22.51
N LEU A 50 -15.54 0.28 -23.27
CA LEU A 50 -14.23 -0.16 -23.76
C LEU A 50 -13.21 -0.27 -22.63
N ASN A 51 -13.18 0.68 -21.70
CA ASN A 51 -12.30 0.65 -20.53
C ASN A 51 -12.58 -0.55 -19.61
N GLU A 52 -13.84 -0.93 -19.46
CA GLU A 52 -14.22 -2.11 -18.67
C GLU A 52 -13.72 -3.40 -19.35
N LYS A 53 -13.90 -3.54 -20.67
CA LYS A 53 -13.35 -4.69 -21.42
C LYS A 53 -11.82 -4.77 -21.32
N ALA A 54 -11.13 -3.64 -21.45
CA ALA A 54 -9.68 -3.58 -21.29
C ALA A 54 -9.26 -4.00 -19.87
N SER A 55 -9.97 -3.52 -18.84
CA SER A 55 -9.74 -3.92 -17.45
C SER A 55 -9.89 -5.43 -17.24
N GLU A 56 -10.94 -6.05 -17.81
CA GLU A 56 -11.16 -7.49 -17.72
C GLU A 56 -10.05 -8.30 -18.41
N GLU A 57 -9.57 -7.84 -19.57
CA GLU A 57 -8.49 -8.51 -20.29
C GLU A 57 -7.17 -8.44 -19.52
N ILE A 58 -6.83 -7.27 -18.97
CA ILE A 58 -5.67 -7.09 -18.09
C ILE A 58 -5.77 -8.04 -16.88
N LEU A 59 -6.93 -8.11 -16.23
CA LEU A 59 -7.15 -8.99 -15.09
C LEU A 59 -6.91 -10.47 -15.45
N LYS A 60 -7.42 -10.93 -16.60
CA LYS A 60 -7.21 -12.31 -17.08
C LYS A 60 -5.74 -12.62 -17.35
N VAL A 61 -5.01 -11.67 -17.94
CA VAL A 61 -3.56 -11.81 -18.19
C VAL A 61 -2.82 -11.92 -16.87
N GLU A 62 -3.08 -11.02 -15.93
CA GLU A 62 -2.37 -11.00 -14.66
C GLU A 62 -2.65 -12.25 -13.81
N GLN A 63 -3.91 -12.70 -13.74
CA GLN A 63 -4.28 -13.97 -13.10
C GLN A 63 -3.53 -15.18 -13.69
N LYS A 64 -3.35 -15.22 -15.02
CA LYS A 64 -2.56 -16.25 -15.69
C LYS A 64 -1.10 -16.19 -15.26
N TYR A 65 -0.48 -15.01 -15.26
CA TYR A 65 0.92 -14.87 -14.92
C TYR A 65 1.20 -15.00 -13.42
N ASN A 66 0.25 -14.69 -12.54
CA ASN A 66 0.32 -15.00 -11.12
C ASN A 66 0.43 -16.50 -10.87
N LYS A 67 -0.42 -17.30 -11.53
CA LYS A 67 -0.35 -18.77 -11.46
C LYS A 67 0.97 -19.31 -12.00
N LEU A 68 1.50 -18.73 -13.08
CA LEU A 68 2.78 -19.15 -13.66
C LEU A 68 3.99 -18.73 -12.81
N ARG A 69 3.94 -17.57 -12.12
CA ARG A 69 5.00 -17.09 -11.23
C ARG A 69 5.06 -17.86 -9.91
N LYS A 70 3.92 -18.30 -9.38
CA LYS A 70 3.81 -19.01 -8.10
C LYS A 70 4.84 -20.12 -7.87
N PRO A 71 5.04 -21.12 -8.77
CA PRO A 71 6.03 -22.17 -8.56
C PRO A 71 7.47 -21.65 -8.50
N TYR A 72 7.78 -20.53 -9.18
CA TYR A 72 9.10 -19.90 -9.10
C TYR A 72 9.29 -19.14 -7.79
N PHE A 73 8.25 -18.50 -7.26
CA PHE A 73 8.30 -17.89 -5.92
C PHE A 73 8.49 -18.94 -4.83
N GLU A 74 7.76 -20.06 -4.89
CA GLU A 74 7.93 -21.19 -3.97
C GLU A 74 9.34 -21.76 -4.06
N LYS A 75 9.84 -22.01 -5.27
CA LYS A 75 11.22 -22.48 -5.49
C LYS A 75 12.26 -21.50 -4.94
N ARG A 76 12.05 -20.19 -5.13
CA ARG A 76 12.93 -19.14 -4.60
C ARG A 76 12.91 -19.14 -3.07
N ASN A 77 11.73 -19.28 -2.46
CA ASN A 77 11.58 -19.34 -1.00
C ASN A 77 12.34 -20.54 -0.40
N GLU A 78 12.29 -21.72 -1.03
CA GLU A 78 13.07 -22.89 -0.59
C GLU A 78 14.59 -22.71 -0.70
N ILE A 79 15.06 -21.88 -1.63
CA ILE A 79 16.48 -21.53 -1.74
C ILE A 79 16.85 -20.50 -0.66
N ILE A 80 16.01 -19.48 -0.45
CA ILE A 80 16.21 -18.42 0.54
C ILE A 80 16.31 -19.00 1.96
N LYS A 81 15.50 -20.00 2.31
CA LYS A 81 15.58 -20.71 3.61
C LYS A 81 16.97 -21.24 3.96
N LYS A 82 17.84 -21.45 2.98
CA LYS A 82 19.22 -21.94 3.19
C LYS A 82 20.22 -20.83 3.49
N ILE A 83 19.81 -19.57 3.35
CA ILE A 83 20.64 -18.38 3.57
C ILE A 83 20.17 -17.75 4.88
N PRO A 84 20.94 -17.86 5.98
CA PRO A 84 20.62 -17.16 7.21
C PRO A 84 20.49 -15.65 6.96
N ASN A 85 19.52 -15.01 7.60
CA ASN A 85 19.34 -13.55 7.64
C ASN A 85 19.09 -12.88 6.27
N PHE A 86 18.63 -13.64 5.27
CA PHE A 86 18.49 -13.17 3.89
C PHE A 86 17.63 -11.91 3.72
N TRP A 87 16.49 -11.82 4.41
CA TRP A 87 15.43 -10.85 4.11
C TRP A 87 15.79 -9.39 4.45
N PHE A 88 16.75 -9.16 5.34
CA PHE A 88 16.98 -7.82 5.90
C PHE A 88 18.32 -7.19 5.55
N VAL A 89 19.33 -8.00 5.22
CA VAL A 89 20.62 -7.49 4.72
C VAL A 89 20.47 -6.84 3.32
N ASN A 90 19.38 -7.15 2.60
CA ASN A 90 19.26 -6.85 1.18
C ASN A 90 18.17 -5.81 0.80
N HIS A 91 17.40 -5.26 1.75
CA HIS A 91 16.32 -4.29 1.46
C HIS A 91 16.61 -2.90 2.04
N PRO A 92 17.05 -1.92 1.23
CA PRO A 92 17.48 -0.61 1.71
C PRO A 92 16.46 0.12 2.59
N GLN A 93 15.18 0.21 2.19
CA GLN A 93 14.15 0.91 2.96
C GLN A 93 13.88 0.25 4.33
N ILE A 94 13.83 -1.08 4.40
CA ILE A 94 13.58 -1.80 5.66
C ILE A 94 14.82 -1.68 6.55
N SER A 95 16.02 -1.88 6.01
CA SER A 95 17.27 -1.76 6.79
C SER A 95 17.46 -0.37 7.42
N ALA A 96 16.87 0.68 6.82
CA ALA A 96 16.98 2.04 7.32
C ALA A 96 16.09 2.34 8.53
N ILE A 97 15.03 1.54 8.75
CA ILE A 97 14.05 1.75 9.83
C ILE A 97 14.14 0.72 10.95
N LEU A 98 15.04 -0.26 10.83
CA LEU A 98 15.20 -1.32 11.82
C LEU A 98 16.01 -0.85 13.03
N GLU A 99 15.45 -1.07 14.22
CA GLU A 99 16.24 -1.02 15.45
C GLU A 99 16.90 -2.39 15.72
N GLU A 100 17.96 -2.40 16.53
CA GLU A 100 18.73 -3.60 16.90
C GLU A 100 17.85 -4.73 17.46
N GLU A 101 16.90 -4.42 18.36
CA GLU A 101 15.96 -5.41 18.91
C GLU A 101 14.97 -5.93 17.85
N GLU A 102 14.60 -5.11 16.86
CA GLU A 102 13.74 -5.54 15.76
C GLU A 102 14.51 -6.46 14.81
N GLU A 103 15.78 -6.17 14.54
CA GLU A 103 16.68 -7.04 13.76
C GLU A 103 16.79 -8.43 14.42
N GLU A 104 16.95 -8.49 15.75
CA GLU A 104 16.96 -9.76 16.48
C GLU A 104 15.66 -10.56 16.34
N CYS A 105 14.50 -9.89 16.42
CA CYS A 105 13.20 -10.52 16.22
C CYS A 105 13.03 -11.03 14.78
N LEU A 106 13.57 -10.30 13.82
CA LEU A 106 13.46 -10.62 12.41
C LEU A 106 14.36 -11.76 11.96
N HIS A 107 15.34 -12.19 12.77
CA HIS A 107 16.04 -13.47 12.57
C HIS A 107 15.10 -14.68 12.56
N TYR A 108 13.92 -14.57 13.17
CA TYR A 108 12.91 -15.63 13.16
C TYR A 108 12.00 -15.57 11.92
N LEU A 109 12.17 -14.59 11.00
CA LEU A 109 11.43 -14.55 9.74
C LEU A 109 11.97 -15.60 8.77
N ASN A 110 11.18 -16.63 8.48
CA ASN A 110 11.58 -17.71 7.59
C ASN A 110 11.11 -17.49 6.13
N LYS A 111 10.05 -16.70 5.91
CA LYS A 111 9.40 -16.57 4.61
C LYS A 111 8.67 -15.23 4.50
N LEU A 112 8.81 -14.60 3.34
CA LEU A 112 8.08 -13.41 2.93
C LEU A 112 7.28 -13.75 1.66
N GLU A 113 5.99 -13.41 1.66
CA GLU A 113 5.14 -13.55 0.47
C GLU A 113 4.38 -12.27 0.20
N VAL A 114 4.28 -11.91 -1.07
CA VAL A 114 3.38 -10.86 -1.55
C VAL A 114 2.30 -11.55 -2.37
N GLU A 115 1.05 -11.34 -1.98
CA GLU A 115 -0.12 -11.88 -2.67
C GLU A 115 -1.01 -10.72 -3.11
N GLU A 116 -1.34 -10.67 -4.39
CA GLU A 116 -2.39 -9.80 -4.91
C GLU A 116 -3.77 -10.39 -4.56
N PHE A 117 -4.78 -9.55 -4.34
CA PHE A 117 -6.15 -10.04 -4.20
C PHE A 117 -6.68 -10.61 -5.53
N GLU A 118 -7.74 -11.42 -5.47
CA GLU A 118 -8.34 -12.04 -6.68
C GLU A 118 -8.81 -10.99 -7.69
N ASP A 119 -9.34 -9.88 -7.17
CA ASP A 119 -9.49 -8.64 -7.90
C ASP A 119 -8.23 -7.78 -7.66
N ILE A 120 -7.39 -7.69 -8.68
CA ILE A 120 -6.11 -6.97 -8.62
C ILE A 120 -6.32 -5.47 -8.42
N LYS A 121 -7.49 -4.93 -8.79
CA LYS A 121 -7.86 -3.54 -8.48
C LYS A 121 -8.04 -3.32 -6.98
N SER A 122 -8.35 -4.37 -6.22
CA SER A 122 -8.59 -4.30 -4.79
C SER A 122 -7.31 -4.22 -3.95
N GLY A 123 -6.12 -4.45 -4.52
CA GLY A 123 -4.81 -4.24 -3.86
C GLY A 123 -3.97 -5.50 -3.62
N TYR A 124 -3.15 -5.50 -2.57
CA TYR A 124 -2.24 -6.61 -2.24
C TYR A 124 -2.02 -6.77 -0.74
N ARG A 125 -1.46 -7.92 -0.34
CA ARG A 125 -1.03 -8.20 1.02
C ARG A 125 0.39 -8.74 1.07
N ILE A 126 1.14 -8.30 2.07
CA ILE A 126 2.48 -8.75 2.39
C ILE A 126 2.40 -9.61 3.65
N LYS A 127 2.80 -10.87 3.55
CA LYS A 127 2.82 -11.86 4.63
C LYS A 127 4.23 -12.15 5.07
N PHE A 128 4.46 -12.00 6.37
CA PHE A 128 5.71 -12.27 7.06
C PHE A 128 5.51 -13.48 7.96
N TYR A 129 6.17 -14.59 7.64
CA TYR A 129 6.05 -15.85 8.37
C TYR A 129 7.22 -16.02 9.32
N PHE A 130 6.91 -16.24 10.60
CA PHE A 130 7.87 -16.36 11.67
C PHE A 130 7.91 -17.79 12.20
N ASP A 131 9.11 -18.25 12.55
CA ASP A 131 9.28 -19.39 13.44
C ASP A 131 8.89 -19.00 14.88
N VAL A 132 8.74 -20.01 15.74
CA VAL A 132 8.53 -19.80 17.17
C VAL A 132 9.64 -18.91 17.73
N ASN A 133 9.25 -17.77 18.28
CA ASN A 133 10.17 -16.72 18.73
C ASN A 133 9.78 -16.19 20.12
N PRO A 134 10.67 -15.50 20.84
CA PRO A 134 10.39 -15.01 22.19
C PRO A 134 9.56 -13.72 22.23
N TYR A 135 9.24 -13.09 21.10
CA TYR A 135 8.65 -11.75 21.05
C TYR A 135 7.13 -11.76 20.97
N PHE A 136 6.54 -12.63 20.15
CA PHE A 136 5.09 -12.70 19.95
C PHE A 136 4.62 -14.12 19.62
N ASP A 137 3.31 -14.35 19.68
CA ASP A 137 2.67 -15.64 19.38
C ASP A 137 2.15 -15.77 17.94
N ASN A 138 2.29 -14.75 17.10
CA ASN A 138 1.89 -14.81 15.69
C ASN A 138 2.84 -15.71 14.88
N ASP A 139 2.29 -16.69 14.16
CA ASP A 139 3.04 -17.41 13.12
C ASP A 139 3.18 -16.57 11.84
N VAL A 140 2.19 -15.70 11.58
CA VAL A 140 2.15 -14.83 10.40
C VAL A 140 1.71 -13.43 10.79
N LEU A 141 2.48 -12.42 10.37
CA LEU A 141 2.07 -11.02 10.37
C LEU A 141 1.74 -10.62 8.93
N THR A 142 0.58 -10.00 8.72
CA THR A 142 0.14 -9.54 7.40
C THR A 142 -0.04 -8.03 7.43
N LYS A 143 0.49 -7.32 6.43
CA LYS A 143 0.18 -5.92 6.11
C LYS A 143 -0.53 -5.91 4.76
N GLU A 144 -1.73 -5.35 4.70
CA GLU A 144 -2.58 -5.32 3.52
C GLU A 144 -2.82 -3.89 3.09
N PHE A 145 -2.86 -3.70 1.77
CA PHE A 145 -3.16 -2.44 1.10
C PHE A 145 -4.34 -2.68 0.18
N HIS A 146 -5.41 -1.93 0.39
CA HIS A 146 -6.64 -2.01 -0.35
C HIS A 146 -6.86 -0.74 -1.15
N LEU A 147 -7.33 -0.88 -2.38
CA LEU A 147 -7.92 0.23 -3.13
C LEU A 147 -9.44 -0.02 -3.15
N GLY A 148 -10.19 0.75 -2.35
CA GLY A 148 -11.64 0.61 -2.30
C GLY A 148 -12.30 1.00 -3.62
N SER A 149 -13.57 0.63 -3.82
CA SER A 149 -14.35 1.03 -4.99
C SER A 149 -14.52 2.55 -5.14
N SER A 150 -14.34 3.32 -4.06
CA SER A 150 -14.30 4.79 -4.07
C SER A 150 -12.96 5.35 -4.58
N GLY A 151 -11.95 4.50 -4.76
CA GLY A 151 -10.58 4.90 -5.09
C GLY A 151 -9.72 5.29 -3.87
N ASP A 152 -10.28 5.30 -2.67
CA ASP A 152 -9.53 5.66 -1.46
C ASP A 152 -8.65 4.49 -1.00
N PRO A 153 -7.32 4.69 -0.89
CA PRO A 153 -6.40 3.69 -0.36
C PRO A 153 -6.65 3.46 1.13
N ALA A 154 -6.74 2.20 1.53
CA ALA A 154 -6.84 1.79 2.93
C ALA A 154 -5.75 0.77 3.25
N SER A 155 -5.25 0.76 4.48
CA SER A 155 -4.32 -0.26 4.94
C SER A 155 -4.84 -0.95 6.20
N GLN A 156 -4.59 -2.24 6.32
CA GLN A 156 -4.87 -3.03 7.52
C GLN A 156 -3.72 -3.97 7.84
N SER A 157 -3.57 -4.30 9.12
CA SER A 157 -2.52 -5.18 9.59
C SER A 157 -3.04 -6.22 10.55
N THR A 158 -2.33 -7.34 10.65
CA THR A 158 -2.52 -8.30 11.74
C THR A 158 -2.10 -7.65 13.07
N PRO A 159 -2.96 -7.63 14.11
CA PRO A 159 -2.55 -7.22 15.44
C PRO A 159 -1.45 -8.15 15.98
N ILE A 160 -0.35 -7.56 16.46
CA ILE A 160 0.77 -8.33 17.01
C ILE A 160 0.43 -8.74 18.45
N LYS A 161 0.48 -10.04 18.71
CA LYS A 161 0.25 -10.67 20.01
C LYS A 161 1.57 -10.75 20.77
N TRP A 162 2.03 -9.59 21.23
CA TRP A 162 3.27 -9.48 22.01
C TRP A 162 3.24 -10.34 23.26
N LYS A 163 4.33 -11.05 23.52
CA LYS A 163 4.59 -11.72 24.79
C LYS A 163 4.89 -10.68 25.87
N GLU A 164 4.76 -11.09 27.13
CA GLU A 164 4.93 -10.19 28.26
C GLU A 164 6.29 -9.47 28.23
N GLY A 165 6.24 -8.14 28.30
CA GLY A 165 7.43 -7.29 28.25
C GLY A 165 8.09 -7.14 26.88
N MET A 166 7.66 -7.87 25.84
CA MET A 166 8.33 -7.94 24.53
C MET A 166 7.71 -7.02 23.46
N ASP A 167 6.84 -6.09 23.86
CA ASP A 167 6.24 -5.12 22.95
C ASP A 167 7.28 -4.08 22.49
N LEU A 168 7.89 -4.35 21.34
CA LEU A 168 8.94 -3.51 20.77
C LEU A 168 8.42 -2.11 20.39
N THR A 169 7.13 -1.99 20.05
CA THR A 169 6.53 -0.69 19.72
C THR A 169 6.43 0.22 20.95
N LYS A 170 6.10 -0.34 22.12
CA LYS A 170 6.07 0.42 23.39
C LYS A 170 7.47 0.80 23.85
N ARG A 171 8.42 -0.14 23.78
CA ARG A 171 9.83 0.15 24.14
C ARG A 171 10.40 1.29 23.31
N HIS A 172 10.13 1.30 22.00
CA HIS A 172 10.49 2.41 21.12
C HIS A 172 9.90 3.74 21.60
N GLN A 173 8.59 3.77 21.87
CA GLN A 173 7.90 4.97 22.33
C GLN A 173 8.47 5.51 23.65
N GLU A 174 8.77 4.64 24.61
CA GLU A 174 9.39 5.00 25.89
C GLU A 174 10.78 5.61 25.69
N LYS A 175 11.62 4.99 24.85
CA LYS A 175 12.96 5.49 24.48
C LYS A 175 12.86 6.87 23.82
N GLN A 176 11.90 7.06 22.92
CA GLN A 176 11.65 8.34 22.27
C GLN A 176 11.20 9.42 23.27
N GLN A 177 10.36 9.06 24.24
CA GLN A 177 9.88 9.99 25.26
C GLN A 177 11.00 10.42 26.23
N GLN A 178 11.87 9.49 26.62
CA GLN A 178 13.07 9.80 27.41
C GLN A 178 14.00 10.77 26.68
N LEU A 179 14.20 10.58 25.37
CA LEU A 179 15.03 11.48 24.55
C LEU A 179 14.43 12.89 24.42
N LYS A 180 13.09 13.00 24.29
CA LYS A 180 12.37 14.28 24.25
C LYS A 180 12.51 15.05 25.57
N ASN A 181 12.39 14.34 26.70
CA ASN A 181 12.58 14.94 28.03
C ASN A 181 14.00 15.50 28.22
N ASN A 182 15.00 14.88 27.59
CA ASN A 182 16.39 15.33 27.59
C ASN A 182 16.70 16.46 26.58
N ARG A 183 15.69 17.12 25.99
CA ARG A 183 15.79 18.25 25.04
C ARG A 183 16.69 18.00 23.83
N LYS A 184 17.00 16.75 23.49
CA LYS A 184 17.65 16.41 22.22
C LYS A 184 16.60 16.56 21.10
N ARG A 185 17.00 17.03 19.93
CA ARG A 185 16.12 16.97 18.74
C ARG A 185 15.84 15.51 18.46
N VAL A 186 14.60 15.10 18.70
CA VAL A 186 14.15 13.73 18.45
C VAL A 186 13.47 13.70 17.09
N HIS A 187 14.12 13.07 16.12
CA HIS A 187 13.45 12.68 14.90
C HIS A 187 12.63 11.42 15.22
N VAL A 188 11.30 11.53 15.19
CA VAL A 188 10.42 10.39 15.39
C VAL A 188 10.51 9.54 14.14
N GLN A 189 11.32 8.49 14.18
CA GLN A 189 11.40 7.53 13.09
C GLN A 189 10.38 6.42 13.29
N ARG A 190 9.68 6.09 12.21
CA ARG A 190 8.90 4.86 12.07
C ARG A 190 9.87 3.69 12.10
N THR A 191 9.47 2.62 12.76
CA THR A 191 10.21 1.37 12.88
C THR A 191 9.45 0.26 12.16
N PHE A 192 10.06 -0.92 11.99
CA PHE A 192 9.40 -2.02 11.29
C PHE A 192 8.09 -2.45 11.96
N PHE A 193 8.05 -2.60 13.29
CA PHE A 193 6.81 -3.02 13.94
C PHE A 193 5.79 -1.90 14.13
N SER A 194 6.23 -0.64 14.21
CA SER A 194 5.28 0.49 14.21
C SER A 194 4.65 0.73 12.83
N TRP A 195 5.30 0.31 11.74
CA TRP A 195 4.71 0.27 10.40
C TRP A 195 3.45 -0.62 10.33
N PHE A 196 3.37 -1.69 11.13
CA PHE A 196 2.15 -2.51 11.23
C PHE A 196 0.99 -1.77 11.90
N THR A 197 1.25 -0.76 12.73
CA THR A 197 0.21 -0.01 13.43
C THR A 197 -0.17 1.29 12.76
N ASP A 198 0.61 1.73 11.77
CA ASP A 198 0.43 2.99 11.09
C ASP A 198 -0.25 2.79 9.73
N HIS A 199 -1.44 3.39 9.62
CA HIS A 199 -2.33 3.33 8.46
C HIS A 199 -2.66 4.74 7.92
N GLY A 200 -1.87 5.76 8.28
CA GLY A 200 -2.22 7.16 8.04
C GLY A 200 -2.26 7.59 6.57
N ASP A 201 -1.31 7.12 5.76
CA ASP A 201 -1.27 7.38 4.31
C ASP A 201 -0.80 6.14 3.54
N PRO A 202 -1.73 5.23 3.17
CA PRO A 202 -1.39 4.03 2.43
C PRO A 202 -0.91 4.29 0.99
N SER A 203 -1.18 5.47 0.42
CA SER A 203 -0.75 5.84 -0.94
C SER A 203 0.69 6.31 -1.05
N ALA A 204 1.31 6.67 0.07
CA ALA A 204 2.70 7.12 0.14
C ALA A 204 3.55 6.22 1.06
N ASP A 205 3.22 4.93 1.12
CA ASP A 205 3.94 3.96 1.98
C ASP A 205 5.24 3.49 1.30
N ASP A 206 6.31 4.25 1.53
CA ASP A 206 7.66 4.04 1.00
C ASP A 206 8.34 2.75 1.47
N ILE A 207 7.79 2.06 2.48
CA ILE A 207 8.27 0.76 2.94
C ILE A 207 7.64 -0.37 2.12
N ALA A 208 6.43 -0.14 1.60
CA ALA A 208 5.70 -1.11 0.79
C ALA A 208 6.03 -1.02 -0.72
N GLU A 209 6.62 0.10 -1.17
CA GLU A 209 7.13 0.32 -2.55
C GLU A 209 8.52 -0.32 -2.79
#